data_AF-A0A7G9R3F9-F1
#
_entry.id   AF-A0A7G9R3F9-F1
#
_cell.length_a   1.000
_cell.length_b   1.000
_cell.length_c   1.000
_cell.angle_alpha   90.00
_cell.angle_beta   90.00
_cell.angle_gamma   90.00
#
_symmetry.space_group_name_H-M   'P 1'
#
loop_
_entity.id
_entity.type
_entity.pdbx_description
1 polymer ?
#
loop_
_entity_poly.entity_id
_entity_poly.type
_entity_poly.pdbx_seq_one_letter_code
_entity_poly.pdbx_strand_id
1 'polypeptide(L)'
;MIGVLESANDDGTVNVTVPGATLASLPAPREMPRREGDRVVIEITGGNARVTGTTKGSPVTDDVAAEFTAVRGELASEVDTLEQSIVDVDAKIWTITQSAKAPGSAFTKATDVYVDEAGKRLRIVTATYTPPDPPDPPTPPAVTKGTVTAKRKETGTYRGGKLIKRGHMEQGYWYGYGPDMGIAVFPANAFGALSGKTVTRLYVDLHRVSGEGITARQPVYMGWHTLTSLPGSTPTLRGITQIGSLGWNESRTFTLPTDWHAAFKNGTAKGVGIYHPQINVTLDRVTLHADWST
;
A
#
# COMPACT_ATOMS: atom_id res chain seq x y z
N MET A 1 -50.65 29.78 -1.35
CA MET A 1 -50.10 31.10 -0.94
C MET A 1 -50.93 31.61 0.25
N ILE A 2 -50.35 32.38 1.17
CA ILE A 2 -51.13 33.00 2.27
C ILE A 2 -51.16 34.51 2.03
N GLY A 3 -52.35 35.09 2.10
CA GLY A 3 -52.56 36.53 2.05
C GLY A 3 -53.37 37.03 3.25
N VAL A 4 -53.55 38.34 3.34
CA VAL A 4 -54.36 39.01 4.36
C VAL A 4 -55.60 39.59 3.68
N LEU A 5 -56.78 39.26 4.20
CA LEU A 5 -58.06 39.77 3.72
C LEU A 5 -58.11 41.28 3.97
N GLU A 6 -58.25 42.08 2.93
CA GLU A 6 -58.45 43.53 3.07
C GLU A 6 -59.94 43.88 3.15
N SER A 7 -60.76 43.28 2.29
CA SER A 7 -62.19 43.55 2.31
C SER A 7 -62.98 42.44 1.63
N ALA A 8 -64.26 42.36 1.99
CA ALA A 8 -65.23 41.51 1.33
C ALA A 8 -66.19 42.33 0.48
N ASN A 9 -66.35 41.92 -0.77
CA ASN A 9 -67.23 42.58 -1.72
C ASN A 9 -68.65 41.98 -1.62
N ASP A 10 -69.66 42.78 -1.93
CA ASP A 10 -71.08 42.39 -1.87
C ASP A 10 -71.43 41.25 -2.84
N ASP A 11 -70.64 41.08 -3.91
CA ASP A 11 -70.81 40.04 -4.92
C ASP A 11 -70.32 38.65 -4.49
N GLY A 12 -69.76 38.53 -3.29
CA GLY A 12 -69.24 37.27 -2.77
C GLY A 12 -67.72 37.10 -2.89
N THR A 13 -67.01 38.01 -3.55
CA THR A 13 -65.54 37.98 -3.71
C THR A 13 -64.82 38.73 -2.59
N VAL A 14 -63.49 38.61 -2.54
CA VAL A 14 -62.66 39.26 -1.51
C VAL A 14 -61.39 39.85 -2.12
N ASN A 15 -60.92 40.96 -1.54
CA ASN A 15 -59.64 41.57 -1.88
C ASN A 15 -58.59 41.08 -0.86
N VAL A 16 -57.44 40.63 -1.36
CA VAL A 16 -56.42 40.00 -0.52
C VAL A 16 -55.05 40.57 -0.87
N THR A 17 -54.33 41.04 0.13
CA THR A 17 -52.94 41.48 -0.05
C THR A 17 -51.97 40.35 0.26
N VAL A 18 -51.01 40.19 -0.65
CA VAL A 18 -49.87 39.28 -0.54
C VAL A 18 -48.58 40.11 -0.67
N PRO A 19 -47.41 39.59 -0.28
CA PRO A 19 -46.17 40.36 -0.38
C PRO A 19 -45.95 40.91 -1.81
N GLY A 20 -45.98 42.24 -1.93
CA GLY A 20 -45.74 42.96 -3.19
C GLY A 20 -46.93 43.13 -4.13
N ALA A 21 -48.15 42.67 -3.78
CA ALA A 21 -49.33 42.86 -4.63
C ALA A 21 -50.67 42.76 -3.87
N THR A 22 -51.68 43.48 -4.36
CA THR A 22 -53.08 43.30 -3.96
C THR A 22 -53.82 42.54 -5.05
N LEU A 23 -54.45 41.43 -4.66
CA LEU A 23 -55.27 40.59 -5.53
C LEU A 23 -56.74 40.96 -5.29
N ALA A 24 -57.35 41.65 -6.25
CA ALA A 24 -58.73 42.11 -6.14
C ALA A 24 -59.73 41.03 -6.60
N SER A 25 -60.93 41.07 -6.02
CA SER A 25 -62.11 40.30 -6.43
C SER A 25 -61.86 38.79 -6.57
N LEU A 26 -61.09 38.20 -5.65
CA LEU A 26 -60.85 36.76 -5.64
C LEU A 26 -62.12 36.01 -5.21
N PRO A 27 -62.51 34.94 -5.92
CA PRO A 27 -63.60 34.07 -5.48
C PRO A 27 -63.29 33.46 -4.12
N ALA A 28 -64.25 33.49 -3.19
CA ALA A 28 -64.12 32.90 -1.86
C ALA A 28 -65.35 32.07 -1.47
N PRO A 29 -65.20 31.00 -0.66
CA PRO A 29 -66.31 30.21 -0.17
C PRO A 29 -67.30 31.09 0.61
N ARG A 30 -68.61 30.83 0.44
CA ARG A 30 -69.66 31.64 1.07
C ARG A 30 -69.70 31.50 2.60
N GLU A 31 -69.23 30.37 3.09
CA GLU A 31 -69.22 30.01 4.52
C GLU A 31 -67.96 30.46 5.27
N MET A 32 -67.00 31.06 4.56
CA MET A 32 -65.76 31.53 5.16
C MET A 32 -66.00 32.83 5.96
N PRO A 33 -65.43 32.98 7.17
CA PRO A 33 -65.46 34.26 7.89
C PRO A 33 -64.70 35.32 7.09
N ARG A 34 -65.28 36.51 6.92
CA ARG A 34 -64.74 37.58 6.07
C ARG A 34 -64.43 38.85 6.85
N ARG A 35 -63.57 38.75 7.87
CA ARG A 35 -63.13 39.92 8.63
C ARG A 35 -61.82 40.45 8.04
N GLU A 36 -61.78 41.76 7.82
CA GLU A 36 -60.55 42.45 7.41
C GLU A 36 -59.43 42.16 8.42
N GLY A 37 -58.23 41.88 7.91
CA GLY A 37 -57.06 41.45 8.67
C GLY A 37 -56.91 39.93 8.81
N ASP A 38 -57.93 39.12 8.47
CA ASP A 38 -57.82 37.66 8.58
C ASP A 38 -56.83 37.09 7.55
N ARG A 39 -56.03 36.10 7.96
CA ARG A 39 -55.15 35.37 7.06
C ARG A 39 -55.92 34.32 6.26
N VAL A 40 -55.76 34.35 4.95
CA VAL A 40 -56.50 33.50 4.01
C VAL A 40 -55.57 32.68 3.14
N VAL A 41 -55.97 31.46 2.83
CA VAL A 41 -55.24 30.58 1.92
C VAL A 41 -55.73 30.82 0.50
N ILE A 42 -54.78 31.14 -0.38
CA ILE A 42 -55.01 31.36 -1.81
C ILE A 42 -54.44 30.17 -2.58
N GLU A 43 -55.28 29.54 -3.37
CA GLU A 43 -54.93 28.52 -4.34
C GLU A 43 -54.84 29.15 -5.73
N ILE A 44 -53.78 28.85 -6.48
CA ILE A 44 -53.60 29.32 -7.86
C ILE A 44 -53.46 28.09 -8.75
N THR A 45 -54.43 27.90 -9.66
CA THR A 45 -54.45 26.75 -10.57
C THR A 45 -54.75 27.23 -11.98
N GLY A 46 -53.85 26.95 -12.92
CA GLY A 46 -54.02 27.30 -14.34
C GLY A 46 -54.15 28.80 -14.60
N GLY A 47 -53.48 29.65 -13.82
CA GLY A 47 -53.52 31.11 -13.96
C GLY A 47 -54.69 31.81 -13.25
N ASN A 48 -55.59 31.06 -12.62
CA ASN A 48 -56.70 31.61 -11.84
C ASN A 48 -56.42 31.47 -10.34
N ALA A 49 -56.63 32.54 -9.59
CA ALA A 49 -56.50 32.56 -8.13
C ALA A 49 -57.87 32.51 -7.45
N ARG A 50 -57.99 31.74 -6.37
CA ARG A 50 -59.17 31.74 -5.49
C ARG A 50 -58.76 31.56 -4.04
N VAL A 51 -59.59 32.06 -3.14
CA VAL A 51 -59.46 31.79 -1.70
C VAL A 51 -60.11 30.45 -1.39
N THR A 52 -59.46 29.63 -0.56
CA THR A 52 -59.96 28.29 -0.20
C THR A 52 -60.26 28.13 1.29
N GLY A 53 -59.84 29.07 2.14
CA GLY A 53 -60.19 29.10 3.58
C GLY A 53 -59.42 30.15 4.37
N THR A 54 -59.69 30.26 5.67
CA THR A 54 -58.89 31.05 6.63
C THR A 54 -57.87 30.17 7.36
N THR A 55 -56.68 30.70 7.66
CA THR A 55 -55.79 30.08 8.65
C THR A 55 -56.17 30.59 10.03
N LYS A 56 -56.61 29.71 10.94
CA LYS A 56 -56.83 30.07 12.35
C LYS A 56 -55.49 30.45 13.00
N GLY A 57 -55.25 31.74 13.18
CA GLY A 57 -54.10 32.28 13.93
C GLY A 57 -54.27 33.78 14.13
N SER A 58 -54.09 34.25 15.37
CA SER A 58 -54.33 35.62 15.86
C SER A 58 -53.66 36.71 15.01
N PRO A 59 -54.22 37.94 14.97
CA PRO A 59 -53.65 39.07 14.22
C PRO A 59 -52.24 39.44 14.73
N VAL A 60 -51.39 39.89 13.81
CA VAL A 60 -50.03 40.36 14.09
C VAL A 60 -50.12 41.67 14.88
N THR A 61 -49.63 41.68 16.12
CA THR A 61 -49.49 42.88 16.95
C THR A 61 -48.21 43.64 16.57
N ASP A 62 -48.12 44.91 17.00
CA ASP A 62 -46.98 45.82 16.81
C ASP A 62 -45.61 45.25 17.23
N ASP A 63 -45.60 44.11 17.93
CA ASP A 63 -44.40 43.37 18.35
C ASP A 63 -43.54 42.91 17.16
N VAL A 64 -44.12 42.55 16.02
CA VAL A 64 -43.34 42.07 14.86
C VAL A 64 -42.55 43.20 14.19
N ALA A 65 -43.05 44.44 14.24
CA ALA A 65 -42.32 45.60 13.73
C ALA A 65 -41.13 45.97 14.63
N ALA A 66 -41.29 45.80 15.95
CA ALA A 66 -40.20 45.96 16.91
C ALA A 66 -39.11 44.91 16.72
N GLU A 67 -39.49 43.63 16.52
CA GLU A 67 -38.55 42.56 16.21
C GLU A 67 -37.77 42.83 14.91
N PHE A 68 -38.43 43.30 13.86
CA PHE A 68 -37.75 43.61 12.59
C PHE A 68 -36.76 44.77 12.70
N THR A 69 -37.05 45.74 13.57
CA THR A 69 -36.16 46.87 13.85
C THR A 69 -34.93 46.41 14.63
N ALA A 70 -35.12 45.51 15.61
CA ALA A 70 -34.02 44.92 16.37
C ALA A 70 -33.06 44.13 15.45
N VAL A 71 -33.59 43.31 14.56
CA VAL A 71 -32.79 42.52 13.60
C VAL A 71 -31.97 43.41 12.65
N ARG A 72 -32.52 44.56 12.21
CA ARG A 72 -31.75 45.50 11.38
C ARG A 72 -30.61 46.17 12.14
N GLY A 73 -30.80 46.47 13.43
CA GLY A 73 -29.75 47.05 14.27
C GLY A 73 -28.58 46.08 14.47
N GLU A 74 -28.89 44.81 14.71
CA GLU A 74 -27.88 43.75 14.86
C GLU A 74 -27.08 43.57 13.56
N LEU A 75 -27.75 43.48 12.41
CA LEU A 75 -27.09 43.34 11.11
C LEU A 75 -26.17 44.53 10.77
N ALA A 76 -26.58 45.77 11.09
CA ALA A 76 -25.74 46.94 10.87
C ALA A 76 -24.44 46.88 11.71
N SER A 77 -24.54 46.41 12.96
CA SER A 77 -23.38 46.28 13.83
C SER A 77 -22.39 45.19 13.39
N GLU A 78 -22.91 44.10 12.79
CA GLU A 78 -22.07 43.06 12.18
C GLU A 78 -21.32 43.58 10.95
N VAL A 79 -21.99 44.38 10.11
CA VAL A 79 -21.37 45.01 8.93
C VAL A 79 -20.25 45.96 9.34
N ASP A 80 -20.46 46.83 10.32
CA ASP A 80 -19.43 47.74 10.84
C ASP A 80 -18.21 46.98 11.39
N THR A 81 -18.45 45.86 12.09
CA THR A 81 -17.39 45.00 12.63
C THR A 81 -16.57 44.35 11.51
N LEU A 82 -17.22 43.91 10.43
CA LEU A 82 -16.55 43.34 9.27
C LEU A 82 -15.71 44.39 8.53
N GLU A 83 -16.22 45.60 8.34
CA GLU A 83 -15.46 46.69 7.73
C GLU A 83 -14.20 47.03 8.54
N GLN A 84 -14.31 47.11 9.87
CA GLN A 84 -13.15 47.34 10.73
C GLN A 84 -12.13 46.19 10.64
N SER A 85 -12.60 44.94 10.55
CA SER A 85 -11.73 43.77 10.40
C SER A 85 -10.94 43.80 9.09
N ILE A 86 -11.53 44.31 8.00
CA ILE A 86 -10.87 44.47 6.69
C ILE A 86 -9.78 45.54 6.79
N VAL A 87 -10.06 46.67 7.45
CA VAL A 87 -9.07 47.74 7.69
C VAL A 87 -7.88 47.24 8.50
N ASP A 88 -8.13 46.43 9.53
CA ASP A 88 -7.07 45.86 10.37
C ASP A 88 -6.19 44.83 9.63
N VAL A 89 -6.79 44.05 8.72
CA VAL A 89 -6.05 43.12 7.84
C VAL A 89 -5.15 43.89 6.89
N ASP A 90 -5.66 44.96 6.27
CA ASP A 90 -4.89 45.78 5.33
C ASP A 90 -3.69 46.46 6.02
N ALA A 91 -3.91 47.01 7.23
CA ALA A 91 -2.85 47.57 8.06
C ALA A 91 -1.77 46.53 8.47
N LYS A 92 -2.17 45.29 8.77
CA LYS A 92 -1.23 44.19 9.04
C LYS A 92 -0.42 43.80 7.80
N ILE A 93 -1.05 43.69 6.63
CA ILE A 93 -0.36 43.41 5.35
C ILE A 93 0.68 44.50 5.06
N TRP A 94 0.34 45.76 5.30
CA TRP A 94 1.26 46.88 5.13
C TRP A 94 2.50 46.78 6.03
N THR A 95 2.30 46.39 7.30
CA THR A 95 3.39 46.28 8.29
C THR A 95 4.36 45.12 7.99
N ILE A 96 3.86 43.99 7.48
CA ILE A 96 4.68 42.85 7.03
C ILE A 96 5.57 43.26 5.85
N THR A 97 5.09 44.14 4.98
CA THR A 97 5.81 44.56 3.77
C THR A 97 7.05 45.44 4.07
N GLN A 98 7.08 46.18 5.19
CA GLN A 98 8.22 47.05 5.53
C GLN A 98 9.31 46.39 6.39
N SER A 99 9.05 45.24 7.01
CA SER A 99 9.95 44.61 7.99
C SER A 99 10.89 43.54 7.41
N ALA A 100 10.79 43.24 6.11
CA ALA A 100 11.71 42.34 5.43
C ALA A 100 13.06 43.03 5.15
N LYS A 101 14.02 42.86 6.08
CA LYS A 101 15.45 43.05 5.82
C LYS A 101 15.83 42.18 4.62
N ALA A 102 16.39 42.77 3.57
CA ALA A 102 16.77 42.05 2.35
C ALA A 102 17.62 40.81 2.70
N PRO A 103 17.16 39.58 2.42
CA PRO A 103 17.94 38.39 2.64
C PRO A 103 19.02 38.31 1.54
N GLY A 104 20.12 37.59 1.77
CA GLY A 104 21.38 37.68 1.00
C GLY A 104 21.33 37.41 -0.52
N SER A 105 22.48 37.16 -1.14
CA SER A 105 22.76 37.20 -2.59
C SER A 105 21.98 36.26 -3.53
N ALA A 106 20.91 35.61 -3.09
CA ALA A 106 20.14 34.61 -3.85
C ALA A 106 18.83 35.14 -4.49
N PHE A 107 18.56 36.46 -4.43
CA PHE A 107 17.35 37.04 -5.02
C PHE A 107 17.65 37.73 -6.35
N THR A 108 16.99 37.29 -7.42
CA THR A 108 16.94 38.01 -8.69
C THR A 108 15.91 39.14 -8.59
N LYS A 109 16.30 40.35 -8.99
CA LYS A 109 15.51 41.57 -8.89
C LYS A 109 14.27 41.50 -9.80
N ALA A 110 13.07 41.51 -9.24
CA ALA A 110 11.84 41.74 -10.01
C ALA A 110 11.65 43.25 -10.26
N THR A 111 11.29 43.61 -11.49
CA THR A 111 10.94 44.98 -11.88
C THR A 111 9.55 44.93 -12.49
N ASP A 112 8.55 45.42 -11.75
CA ASP A 112 7.43 46.16 -12.30
C ASP A 112 6.84 47.05 -11.19
N VAL A 113 6.50 48.29 -11.55
CA VAL A 113 5.98 49.33 -10.66
C VAL A 113 4.62 49.74 -11.21
N TYR A 114 3.54 49.50 -10.45
CA TYR A 114 2.23 50.07 -10.75
C TYR A 114 2.02 51.31 -9.89
N VAL A 115 1.46 52.36 -10.51
CA VAL A 115 1.24 53.69 -9.93
C VAL A 115 -0.26 53.89 -9.77
N ASP A 116 -0.70 54.32 -8.58
CA ASP A 116 -2.06 54.85 -8.40
C ASP A 116 -2.11 56.36 -8.69
N GLU A 117 -3.31 56.89 -8.97
CA GLU A 117 -3.53 58.30 -9.31
C GLU A 117 -3.20 59.28 -8.17
N ALA A 118 -2.96 58.79 -6.94
CA ALA A 118 -2.63 59.61 -5.76
C ALA A 118 -1.12 59.74 -5.51
N GLY A 119 -0.27 59.11 -6.33
CA GLY A 119 1.19 59.24 -6.26
C GLY A 119 1.83 58.52 -5.07
N LYS A 120 1.12 57.62 -4.39
CA LYS A 120 1.69 56.78 -3.33
C LYS A 120 2.29 55.52 -3.95
N ARG A 121 3.59 55.29 -3.72
CA ARG A 121 4.33 54.17 -4.33
C ARG A 121 4.26 52.93 -3.45
N LEU A 122 3.53 51.89 -3.89
CA LEU A 122 3.68 50.54 -3.36
C LEU A 122 4.69 49.78 -4.23
N ARG A 123 5.78 49.30 -3.63
CA ARG A 123 6.77 48.46 -4.31
C ARG A 123 6.63 47.03 -3.82
N ILE A 124 5.97 46.19 -4.60
CA ILE A 124 5.91 44.75 -4.32
C ILE A 124 7.12 44.10 -4.98
N VAL A 125 8.04 43.60 -4.17
CA VAL A 125 9.18 42.79 -4.66
C VAL A 125 8.82 41.33 -4.43
N THR A 126 8.38 40.65 -5.48
CA THR A 126 8.25 39.19 -5.48
C THR A 126 9.62 38.59 -5.75
N ALA A 127 10.10 37.78 -4.82
CA ALA A 127 11.37 37.09 -4.93
C ALA A 127 11.09 35.58 -4.93
N THR A 128 11.46 34.90 -6.00
CA THR A 128 11.29 33.44 -6.11
C THR A 128 12.39 32.77 -5.29
N TYR A 129 12.02 32.18 -4.16
CA TYR A 129 12.91 31.29 -3.41
C TYR A 129 12.92 29.92 -4.09
N THR A 130 14.07 29.53 -4.63
CA THR A 130 14.32 28.13 -4.96
C THR A 130 15.05 27.53 -3.77
N PRO A 131 14.41 26.67 -2.96
CA PRO A 131 15.12 25.96 -1.91
C PRO A 131 16.29 25.19 -2.52
N PRO A 132 17.43 25.08 -1.81
CA PRO A 132 18.44 24.12 -2.22
C PRO A 132 17.80 22.73 -2.31
N ASP A 133 18.20 21.95 -3.30
CA ASP A 133 17.72 20.58 -3.44
C ASP A 133 17.96 19.84 -2.11
N PRO A 134 16.99 19.03 -1.65
CA PRO A 134 17.20 18.20 -0.49
C PRO A 134 18.44 17.32 -0.72
N PRO A 135 19.26 17.07 0.32
CA PRO A 135 20.41 16.19 0.15
C PRO A 135 19.94 14.84 -0.40
N ASP A 136 20.69 14.31 -1.37
CA ASP A 136 20.40 13.00 -1.93
C ASP A 136 20.27 11.97 -0.79
N PRO A 137 19.30 11.04 -0.88
CA PRO A 137 19.22 9.93 0.05
C PRO A 137 20.56 9.21 0.13
N PRO A 138 21.00 8.75 1.32
CA PRO A 138 22.23 7.99 1.43
C PRO A 138 22.17 6.78 0.49
N THR A 139 23.24 6.60 -0.29
CA THR A 139 23.34 5.46 -1.20
C THR A 139 23.21 4.15 -0.40
N PRO A 140 22.31 3.22 -0.78
CA PRO A 140 22.19 1.94 -0.11
C PRO A 140 23.55 1.22 -0.07
N PRO A 141 23.86 0.49 1.02
CA PRO A 141 25.08 -0.32 1.08
C PRO A 141 25.19 -1.25 -0.13
N ALA A 142 26.39 -1.35 -0.70
CA ALA A 142 26.63 -2.22 -1.85
C ALA A 142 26.45 -3.70 -1.46
N VAL A 143 25.57 -4.41 -2.17
CA VAL A 143 25.37 -5.86 -2.00
C VAL A 143 26.38 -6.60 -2.87
N THR A 144 27.32 -7.32 -2.24
CA THR A 144 28.26 -8.20 -2.95
C THR A 144 27.64 -9.57 -3.11
N LYS A 145 27.85 -10.22 -4.26
CA LYS A 145 27.40 -11.60 -4.54
C LYS A 145 28.57 -12.50 -4.89
N GLY A 146 28.41 -13.80 -4.66
CA GLY A 146 29.40 -14.80 -5.06
C GLY A 146 28.89 -16.23 -4.99
N THR A 147 29.74 -17.19 -5.35
CA THR A 147 29.42 -18.62 -5.33
C THR A 147 30.56 -19.40 -4.67
N VAL A 148 30.21 -20.29 -3.75
CA VAL A 148 31.11 -21.31 -3.19
C VAL A 148 30.88 -22.61 -3.95
N THR A 149 31.94 -23.26 -4.43
CA THR A 149 31.88 -24.57 -5.07
C THR A 149 32.68 -25.58 -4.24
N ALA A 150 32.05 -26.69 -3.91
CA ALA A 150 32.62 -27.77 -3.12
C ALA A 150 32.59 -29.07 -3.93
N LYS A 151 33.76 -29.66 -4.18
CA LYS A 151 33.88 -31.00 -4.75
C LYS A 151 33.91 -32.03 -3.62
N ARG A 152 33.25 -33.17 -3.81
CA ARG A 152 33.30 -34.28 -2.85
C ARG A 152 34.76 -34.71 -2.63
N LYS A 153 35.11 -34.98 -1.37
CA LYS A 153 36.38 -35.58 -0.96
C LYS A 153 36.34 -37.09 -1.18
N GLU A 154 35.29 -37.73 -0.68
CA GLU A 154 35.09 -39.18 -0.72
C GLU A 154 33.61 -39.50 -0.90
N THR A 155 33.33 -40.69 -1.45
CA THR A 155 31.98 -41.25 -1.54
C THR A 155 31.97 -42.69 -1.08
N GLY A 156 30.86 -43.12 -0.53
CA GLY A 156 30.65 -44.49 -0.09
C GLY A 156 29.20 -44.91 -0.19
N THR A 157 28.98 -46.20 -0.37
CA THR A 157 27.65 -46.84 -0.38
C THR A 157 27.56 -47.84 0.76
N TYR A 158 26.45 -47.80 1.49
CA TYR A 158 26.19 -48.60 2.66
C TYR A 158 24.99 -49.52 2.43
N ARG A 159 25.13 -50.77 2.88
CA ARG A 159 24.06 -51.78 2.88
C ARG A 159 24.13 -52.60 4.16
N GLY A 160 22.98 -52.86 4.78
CA GLY A 160 22.91 -53.72 5.97
C GLY A 160 23.84 -53.27 7.12
N GLY A 161 24.01 -51.96 7.31
CA GLY A 161 24.86 -51.41 8.36
C GLY A 161 26.36 -51.36 8.03
N LYS A 162 26.80 -51.69 6.81
CA LYS A 162 28.21 -51.77 6.43
C LYS A 162 28.50 -50.97 5.17
N LEU A 163 29.70 -50.39 5.09
CA LEU A 163 30.24 -49.81 3.86
C LEU A 163 30.58 -50.93 2.87
N ILE A 164 29.96 -50.93 1.70
CA ILE A 164 30.12 -51.98 0.67
C ILE A 164 30.86 -51.52 -0.59
N LYS A 165 30.83 -50.22 -0.90
CA LYS A 165 31.47 -49.66 -2.11
C LYS A 165 32.02 -48.28 -1.82
N ARG A 166 33.16 -47.94 -2.42
CA ARG A 166 33.76 -46.59 -2.42
C ARG A 166 33.77 -46.03 -3.83
N GLY A 167 33.79 -44.70 -3.97
CA GLY A 167 33.84 -44.03 -5.28
C GLY A 167 32.48 -43.84 -5.95
N HIS A 168 31.42 -44.47 -5.42
CA HIS A 168 30.06 -44.35 -5.91
C HIS A 168 29.08 -44.15 -4.75
N MET A 169 27.99 -43.45 -5.05
CA MET A 169 26.82 -43.31 -4.18
C MET A 169 25.66 -44.06 -4.82
N GLU A 170 25.13 -45.06 -4.11
CA GLU A 170 23.98 -45.84 -4.59
C GLU A 170 22.78 -45.67 -3.67
N GLN A 171 21.59 -45.56 -4.26
CA GLN A 171 20.31 -45.76 -3.57
C GLN A 171 19.57 -46.92 -4.23
N GLY A 172 18.59 -47.49 -3.52
CA GLY A 172 17.68 -48.50 -4.05
C GLY A 172 17.92 -49.90 -3.49
N TYR A 173 17.16 -50.87 -4.00
CA TYR A 173 17.27 -52.27 -3.59
C TYR A 173 17.87 -53.10 -4.71
N TRP A 174 18.99 -53.74 -4.42
CA TRP A 174 19.75 -54.51 -5.39
C TRP A 174 19.75 -55.98 -4.98
N TYR A 175 19.09 -56.81 -5.79
CA TYR A 175 19.20 -58.27 -5.77
C TYR A 175 18.99 -58.97 -4.41
N GLY A 176 18.11 -58.47 -3.55
CA GLY A 176 17.75 -59.18 -2.31
C GLY A 176 18.56 -58.78 -1.06
N TYR A 177 19.61 -57.97 -1.21
CA TYR A 177 20.58 -57.74 -0.13
C TYR A 177 20.24 -56.60 0.83
N GLY A 178 19.12 -55.92 0.63
CA GLY A 178 18.72 -54.74 1.39
C GLY A 178 18.89 -53.44 0.61
N PRO A 179 18.38 -52.32 1.15
CA PRO A 179 18.46 -51.02 0.52
C PRO A 179 19.87 -50.41 0.68
N ASP A 180 20.32 -49.74 -0.37
CA ASP A 180 21.56 -48.97 -0.39
C ASP A 180 21.35 -47.52 0.03
N MET A 181 22.36 -46.99 0.71
CA MET A 181 22.50 -45.57 1.02
C MET A 181 23.88 -45.08 0.59
N GLY A 182 23.90 -44.12 -0.33
CA GLY A 182 25.12 -43.48 -0.80
C GLY A 182 25.37 -42.18 -0.06
N ILE A 183 26.62 -41.85 0.27
CA ILE A 183 27.01 -40.53 0.79
C ILE A 183 28.21 -39.95 0.05
N ALA A 184 28.26 -38.62 -0.02
CA ALA A 184 29.40 -37.82 -0.41
C ALA A 184 29.82 -36.95 0.77
N VAL A 185 31.05 -37.15 1.21
CA VAL A 185 31.71 -36.33 2.23
C VAL A 185 32.51 -35.24 1.54
N PHE A 186 32.47 -34.02 2.06
CA PHE A 186 33.21 -32.87 1.54
C PHE A 186 34.35 -32.48 2.50
N PRO A 187 35.35 -31.70 2.04
CA PRO A 187 36.35 -31.13 2.94
C PRO A 187 35.69 -30.37 4.10
N ALA A 188 36.23 -30.48 5.31
CA ALA A 188 35.58 -29.96 6.54
C ALA A 188 35.22 -28.46 6.47
N ASN A 189 36.02 -27.68 5.73
CA ASN A 189 35.88 -26.24 5.53
C ASN A 189 35.29 -25.87 4.16
N ALA A 190 34.71 -26.81 3.41
CA ALA A 190 34.22 -26.58 2.05
C ALA A 190 33.19 -25.44 1.94
N PHE A 191 32.48 -25.16 3.03
CA PHE A 191 31.45 -24.11 3.12
C PHE A 191 31.83 -22.98 4.08
N GLY A 192 33.08 -22.91 4.57
CA GLY A 192 33.50 -21.90 5.54
C GLY A 192 33.34 -20.46 5.03
N ALA A 193 33.44 -20.26 3.72
CA ALA A 193 33.23 -18.96 3.08
C ALA A 193 31.78 -18.45 3.15
N LEU A 194 30.81 -19.27 3.57
CA LEU A 194 29.41 -18.85 3.76
C LEU A 194 29.14 -18.18 5.12
N SER A 195 30.10 -18.23 6.05
CA SER A 195 29.95 -17.62 7.37
C SER A 195 29.68 -16.12 7.25
N GLY A 196 28.64 -15.63 7.95
CA GLY A 196 28.21 -14.24 7.91
C GLY A 196 27.47 -13.81 6.64
N LYS A 197 27.25 -14.70 5.67
CA LYS A 197 26.61 -14.39 4.38
C LYS A 197 25.17 -14.89 4.30
N THR A 198 24.37 -14.36 3.40
CA THR A 198 23.03 -14.88 3.10
C THR A 198 23.13 -15.84 1.92
N VAL A 199 22.80 -17.11 2.14
CA VAL A 199 22.75 -18.11 1.04
C VAL A 199 21.47 -17.89 0.25
N THR A 200 21.63 -17.49 -1.01
CA THR A 200 20.52 -17.16 -1.92
C THR A 200 20.07 -18.38 -2.73
N ARG A 201 20.98 -19.33 -3.01
CA ARG A 201 20.67 -20.58 -3.70
C ARG A 201 21.66 -21.68 -3.30
N LEU A 202 21.15 -22.86 -2.99
CA LEU A 202 21.94 -24.08 -2.80
C LEU A 202 21.58 -25.07 -3.91
N TYR A 203 22.58 -25.64 -4.59
CA TYR A 203 22.35 -26.57 -5.70
C TYR A 203 23.47 -27.61 -5.82
N VAL A 204 23.17 -28.70 -6.52
CA VAL A 204 24.05 -29.84 -6.70
C VAL A 204 24.14 -30.24 -8.17
N ASP A 205 25.36 -30.44 -8.66
CA ASP A 205 25.63 -31.02 -9.96
C ASP A 205 25.88 -32.52 -9.80
N LEU A 206 25.05 -33.32 -10.45
CA LEU A 206 25.08 -34.78 -10.39
C LEU A 206 25.39 -35.38 -11.76
N HIS A 207 26.03 -36.55 -11.74
CA HIS A 207 26.11 -37.45 -12.89
C HIS A 207 25.68 -38.85 -12.46
N ARG A 208 24.82 -39.48 -13.26
CA ARG A 208 24.39 -40.87 -13.07
C ARG A 208 25.16 -41.76 -14.03
N VAL A 209 25.81 -42.80 -13.52
CA VAL A 209 26.53 -43.77 -14.36
C VAL A 209 25.57 -44.59 -15.23
N SER A 210 26.06 -45.03 -16.39
CA SER A 210 25.39 -46.04 -17.23
C SER A 210 25.75 -47.46 -16.80
N GLY A 211 24.88 -48.43 -17.11
CA GLY A 211 25.17 -49.86 -16.91
C GLY A 211 24.94 -50.38 -15.50
N GLU A 212 24.56 -49.51 -14.56
CA GLU A 212 24.15 -49.91 -13.21
C GLU A 212 22.70 -49.49 -12.96
N GLY A 213 21.86 -50.47 -12.60
CA GLY A 213 20.51 -50.25 -12.09
C GLY A 213 19.45 -50.25 -13.18
N ILE A 214 18.39 -49.46 -12.98
CA ILE A 214 17.26 -49.40 -13.91
C ILE A 214 17.61 -48.44 -15.06
N THR A 215 17.55 -48.92 -16.31
CA THR A 215 17.88 -48.14 -17.53
C THR A 215 17.08 -46.85 -17.67
N ALA A 216 15.81 -46.88 -17.28
CA ALA A 216 14.92 -45.73 -17.31
C ALA A 216 15.38 -44.60 -16.38
N ARG A 217 14.93 -43.37 -16.66
CA ARG A 217 15.14 -42.22 -15.77
C ARG A 217 14.56 -42.51 -14.39
N GLN A 218 15.36 -42.32 -13.35
CA GLN A 218 15.00 -42.64 -11.97
C GLN A 218 15.02 -41.38 -11.09
N PRO A 219 14.09 -41.26 -10.13
CA PRO A 219 14.10 -40.16 -9.18
C PRO A 219 15.31 -40.26 -8.22
N VAL A 220 15.85 -39.11 -7.85
CA VAL A 220 16.96 -38.99 -6.89
C VAL A 220 16.42 -38.43 -5.59
N TYR A 221 16.58 -39.19 -4.51
CA TYR A 221 16.18 -38.78 -3.16
C TYR A 221 17.43 -38.44 -2.38
N MET A 222 17.57 -37.18 -1.97
CA MET A 222 18.76 -36.67 -1.33
C MET A 222 18.45 -36.11 0.05
N GLY A 223 19.36 -36.33 1.00
CA GLY A 223 19.41 -35.66 2.30
C GLY A 223 20.82 -35.18 2.62
N TRP A 224 20.99 -34.49 3.74
CA TRP A 224 22.30 -34.03 4.21
C TRP A 224 22.76 -34.78 5.48
N HIS A 225 24.05 -34.71 5.80
CA HIS A 225 24.63 -35.32 7.01
C HIS A 225 25.74 -34.45 7.63
N THR A 226 26.19 -34.81 8.84
CA THR A 226 27.19 -34.08 9.63
C THR A 226 28.61 -34.69 9.58
N LEU A 227 28.79 -35.79 8.86
CA LEU A 227 30.02 -36.58 8.83
C LEU A 227 31.16 -35.92 8.03
N THR A 228 32.39 -35.96 8.55
CA THR A 228 33.62 -35.45 7.92
C THR A 228 34.51 -36.54 7.31
N SER A 229 34.12 -37.81 7.46
CA SER A 229 34.72 -39.00 6.85
C SER A 229 33.66 -40.09 6.70
N LEU A 230 33.96 -41.13 5.90
CA LEU A 230 33.08 -42.29 5.77
C LEU A 230 33.06 -43.09 7.09
N PRO A 231 31.90 -43.23 7.78
CA PRO A 231 31.80 -44.06 8.98
C PRO A 231 31.88 -45.56 8.66
N GLY A 232 32.11 -46.39 9.69
CA GLY A 232 32.04 -47.85 9.56
C GLY A 232 30.63 -48.41 9.43
N SER A 233 29.62 -47.67 9.91
CA SER A 233 28.21 -48.04 9.90
C SER A 233 27.37 -47.15 8.96
N THR A 234 26.17 -47.62 8.61
CA THR A 234 25.23 -46.82 7.80
C THR A 234 24.96 -45.47 8.47
N PRO A 235 25.20 -44.35 7.77
CA PRO A 235 24.99 -43.02 8.32
C PRO A 235 23.50 -42.67 8.39
N THR A 236 23.17 -41.64 9.17
CA THR A 236 21.83 -41.05 9.17
C THR A 236 21.80 -39.82 8.27
N LEU A 237 20.88 -39.79 7.31
CA LEU A 237 20.58 -38.60 6.51
C LEU A 237 19.44 -37.80 7.14
N ARG A 238 19.47 -36.49 6.93
CA ARG A 238 18.46 -35.53 7.41
C ARG A 238 17.78 -34.89 6.21
N GLY A 239 16.48 -34.64 6.35
CA GLY A 239 15.69 -33.90 5.36
C GLY A 239 15.57 -34.57 4.00
N ILE A 240 15.59 -35.91 3.93
CA ILE A 240 15.54 -36.64 2.65
C ILE A 240 14.32 -36.19 1.85
N THR A 241 14.54 -35.76 0.61
CA THR A 241 13.49 -35.38 -0.33
C THR A 241 13.88 -35.69 -1.77
N GLN A 242 12.89 -35.80 -2.66
CA GLN A 242 13.15 -35.95 -4.09
C GLN A 242 13.62 -34.61 -4.67
N ILE A 243 14.81 -34.58 -5.25
CA ILE A 243 15.40 -33.36 -5.85
C ILE A 243 15.24 -33.31 -7.38
N GLY A 244 14.84 -34.42 -7.99
CA GLY A 244 14.67 -34.54 -9.43
C GLY A 244 14.82 -35.98 -9.91
N SER A 245 15.23 -36.14 -11.17
CA SER A 245 15.45 -37.46 -11.77
C SER A 245 16.55 -37.42 -12.83
N LEU A 246 17.25 -38.54 -13.00
CA LEU A 246 18.37 -38.72 -13.94
C LEU A 246 18.22 -40.02 -14.73
N GLY A 247 18.39 -39.94 -16.05
CA GLY A 247 18.64 -41.07 -16.93
C GLY A 247 20.09 -41.56 -16.80
N TRP A 248 20.38 -42.73 -17.36
CA TRP A 248 21.76 -43.21 -17.46
C TRP A 248 22.64 -42.24 -18.25
N ASN A 249 23.87 -42.07 -17.80
CA ASN A 249 24.87 -41.16 -18.36
C ASN A 249 24.41 -39.69 -18.41
N GLU A 250 23.36 -39.33 -17.66
CA GLU A 250 22.85 -37.97 -17.62
C GLU A 250 23.59 -37.18 -16.53
N SER A 251 23.97 -35.94 -16.87
CA SER A 251 24.43 -34.94 -15.91
C SER A 251 23.40 -33.83 -15.78
N ARG A 252 23.05 -33.45 -14.56
CA ARG A 252 22.10 -32.36 -14.32
C ARG A 252 22.33 -31.66 -13.00
N THR A 253 21.96 -30.38 -12.97
CA THR A 253 21.93 -29.54 -11.77
C THR A 253 20.55 -29.59 -11.13
N PHE A 254 20.50 -29.74 -9.81
CA PHE A 254 19.27 -29.69 -9.02
C PHE A 254 19.39 -28.66 -7.91
N THR A 255 18.35 -27.85 -7.73
CA THR A 255 18.24 -26.95 -6.57
C THR A 255 17.91 -27.77 -5.34
N LEU A 256 18.62 -27.51 -4.25
CA LEU A 256 18.39 -28.15 -2.96
C LEU A 256 17.37 -27.35 -2.14
N PRO A 257 16.68 -28.01 -1.19
CA PRO A 257 15.71 -27.35 -0.32
C PRO A 257 16.28 -26.14 0.43
N THR A 258 15.47 -25.08 0.56
CA THR A 258 15.88 -23.83 1.21
C THR A 258 16.11 -23.98 2.71
N ASP A 259 15.43 -24.92 3.37
CA ASP A 259 15.62 -25.26 4.78
C ASP A 259 17.03 -25.86 5.06
N TRP A 260 17.73 -26.33 4.03
CA TRP A 260 19.12 -26.80 4.17
C TRP A 260 20.14 -25.66 4.18
N HIS A 261 19.78 -24.46 3.71
CA HIS A 261 20.71 -23.32 3.59
C HIS A 261 21.39 -23.02 4.92
N ALA A 262 20.63 -22.99 6.02
CA ALA A 262 21.15 -22.72 7.36
C ALA A 262 22.16 -23.80 7.81
N ALA A 263 21.90 -25.07 7.48
CA ALA A 263 22.79 -26.17 7.87
C ALA A 263 24.16 -26.08 7.16
N PHE A 264 24.17 -25.74 5.87
CA PHE A 264 25.41 -25.52 5.12
C PHE A 264 26.12 -24.22 5.51
N LYS A 265 25.37 -23.12 5.68
CA LYS A 265 25.90 -21.82 6.13
C LYS A 265 26.59 -21.93 7.50
N ASN A 266 25.94 -22.59 8.45
CA ASN A 266 26.46 -22.76 9.81
C ASN A 266 27.49 -23.89 9.90
N GLY A 267 27.76 -24.59 8.79
CA GLY A 267 28.71 -25.68 8.73
C GLY A 267 28.30 -26.93 9.51
N THR A 268 27.03 -27.10 9.88
CA THR A 268 26.54 -28.33 10.51
C THR A 268 26.38 -29.45 9.48
N ALA A 269 25.93 -29.12 8.26
CA ALA A 269 25.98 -30.03 7.13
C ALA A 269 27.43 -30.12 6.60
N LYS A 270 27.95 -31.36 6.52
CA LYS A 270 29.29 -31.70 6.03
C LYS A 270 29.27 -32.52 4.73
N GLY A 271 28.08 -32.89 4.28
CA GLY A 271 27.88 -33.57 3.00
C GLY A 271 26.43 -33.93 2.74
N VAL A 272 26.24 -34.67 1.65
CA VAL A 272 24.93 -35.12 1.16
C VAL A 272 24.94 -36.62 0.94
N GLY A 273 23.78 -37.23 1.00
CA GLY A 273 23.60 -38.62 0.66
C GLY A 273 22.32 -38.87 -0.12
N ILE A 274 22.26 -40.00 -0.79
CA ILE A 274 21.08 -40.48 -1.48
C ILE A 274 20.54 -41.73 -0.79
N TYR A 275 19.22 -41.80 -0.67
CA TYR A 275 18.55 -42.95 -0.09
C TYR A 275 17.10 -43.03 -0.54
N HIS A 276 16.74 -44.18 -1.10
CA HIS A 276 15.36 -44.60 -1.28
C HIS A 276 15.35 -46.13 -1.28
N PRO A 277 14.43 -46.79 -0.58
CA PRO A 277 14.50 -48.24 -0.40
C PRO A 277 14.22 -49.05 -1.66
N GLN A 278 13.77 -48.43 -2.76
CA GLN A 278 13.29 -49.16 -3.96
C GLN A 278 13.75 -48.56 -5.29
N ILE A 279 14.36 -47.37 -5.29
CA ILE A 279 14.68 -46.65 -6.53
C ILE A 279 16.18 -46.70 -6.76
N ASN A 280 16.58 -47.38 -7.83
CA ASN A 280 17.97 -47.75 -8.07
C ASN A 280 18.71 -46.68 -8.88
N VAL A 281 19.60 -45.93 -8.22
CA VAL A 281 20.45 -44.90 -8.83
C VAL A 281 21.86 -45.05 -8.31
N THR A 282 22.83 -45.09 -9.23
CA THR A 282 24.26 -44.95 -8.92
C THR A 282 24.75 -43.59 -9.43
N LEU A 283 25.41 -42.82 -8.57
CA LEU A 283 26.09 -41.56 -8.89
C LEU A 283 27.60 -41.72 -8.70
N ASP A 284 28.38 -41.21 -9.64
CA ASP A 284 29.85 -41.17 -9.58
C ASP A 284 30.38 -39.74 -9.35
N ARG A 285 29.61 -38.71 -9.71
CA ARG A 285 29.97 -37.29 -9.56
C ARG A 285 28.92 -36.54 -8.78
N VAL A 286 29.39 -35.83 -7.76
CA VAL A 286 28.62 -34.91 -6.93
C VAL A 286 29.47 -33.67 -6.66
N THR A 287 28.96 -32.49 -7.02
CA THR A 287 29.55 -31.18 -6.71
C THR A 287 28.46 -30.29 -6.12
N LEU A 288 28.74 -29.66 -4.98
CA LEU A 288 27.80 -28.74 -4.33
C LEU A 288 28.19 -27.30 -4.58
N HIS A 289 27.18 -26.46 -4.70
CA HIS A 289 27.33 -25.03 -4.94
C HIS A 289 26.38 -24.24 -4.05
N ALA A 290 26.87 -23.11 -3.54
CA ALA A 290 26.07 -22.17 -2.76
C ALA A 290 26.32 -20.75 -3.25
N ASP A 291 25.30 -20.14 -3.83
CA ASP A 291 25.29 -18.72 -4.18
C ASP A 291 24.97 -17.90 -2.92
N TRP A 292 25.61 -16.75 -2.75
CA TRP A 292 25.48 -15.92 -1.56
C TRP A 292 25.46 -14.42 -1.85
N SER A 293 24.95 -13.65 -0.90
CA SER A 293 25.07 -12.19 -0.84
C SER A 293 25.52 -11.69 0.55
N THR A 294 26.10 -10.49 0.62
CA THR A 294 26.35 -9.73 1.87
C THR A 294 25.16 -8.86 2.23
#